data_AF-A0AAU2MKP1-F1
#
_entry.id   AF-A0AAU2MKP1-F1
#
_cell.length_a   1.000
_cell.length_b   1.000
_cell.length_c   1.000
_cell.angle_alpha   90.00
_cell.angle_beta   90.00
_cell.angle_gamma   90.00
#
_symmetry.space_group_name_H-M   'P 1'
#
loop_
_entity.id
_entity.type
_entity.pdbx_description
1 polymer ?
#
loop_
_entity_poly.entity_id
_entity_poly.type
_entity_poly.pdbx_seq_one_letter_code
_entity_poly.pdbx_strand_id
1 'polypeptide(L)' 'MLDSEPGHIGGLQCAIVAPQAQIEIKRMTPLWDPSRPRRPKDAEDIARLEAALRARGKRPG' A
#
# COMPACT_ATOMS: atom_id res chain seq x y z
N MET A 1 -4.89 -10.60 -0.44
CA MET A 1 -3.53 -10.00 -0.30
C MET A 1 -3.03 -9.42 -1.62
N LEU A 2 -3.22 -10.09 -2.75
CA LEU A 2 -2.90 -9.60 -4.10
C LEU A 2 -4.19 -9.30 -4.88
N ASP A 3 -5.12 -8.60 -4.25
CA ASP A 3 -6.50 -8.47 -4.73
C ASP A 3 -6.73 -7.10 -5.39
N SER A 4 -5.65 -6.47 -5.85
CA SER A 4 -5.70 -5.21 -6.58
C SER A 4 -5.56 -5.42 -8.07
N GLU A 5 -6.08 -4.44 -8.82
CA GLU A 5 -5.85 -4.33 -10.25
C GLU A 5 -4.36 -4.46 -10.58
N PRO A 6 -4.00 -5.20 -11.63
CA PRO A 6 -2.61 -5.35 -12.05
C PRO A 6 -1.92 -4.01 -12.28
N GLY A 7 -0.70 -3.90 -11.77
CA GLY A 7 0.18 -2.76 -12.01
C GLY A 7 1.11 -3.03 -13.19
N HIS A 8 1.82 -2.00 -13.61
CA HIS A 8 2.80 -2.10 -14.69
C HIS A 8 4.13 -1.45 -14.29
N ILE A 9 5.23 -2.11 -14.66
CA ILE A 9 6.60 -1.56 -14.59
C ILE A 9 7.15 -1.62 -16.02
N GLY A 10 7.14 -0.49 -16.72
CA GLY A 10 7.37 -0.49 -18.16
C GLY A 10 6.32 -1.34 -18.89
N GLY A 11 6.74 -2.24 -19.77
CA GLY A 11 5.86 -3.18 -20.47
C GLY A 11 5.48 -4.43 -19.65
N LEU A 12 6.01 -4.60 -18.44
CA LEU A 12 5.74 -5.77 -17.61
C LEU A 12 4.50 -5.55 -16.72
N GLN A 13 3.52 -6.43 -16.83
CA GLN A 13 2.38 -6.49 -15.92
C GLN A 13 2.76 -7.24 -14.63
N CYS A 14 2.37 -6.72 -13.47
CA CYS A 14 2.70 -7.30 -12.17
C CYS A 14 1.45 -7.37 -11.27
N ALA A 15 1.39 -8.43 -10.46
CA ALA A 15 0.44 -8.49 -9.35
C ALA A 15 0.79 -7.42 -8.31
N ILE A 16 -0.22 -6.74 -7.76
CA ILE A 16 -0.05 -5.67 -6.78
C ILE A 16 -0.69 -6.08 -5.46
N VAL A 17 0.07 -5.93 -4.37
CA VAL A 17 -0.45 -6.11 -3.02
C VAL A 17 -1.56 -5.08 -2.78
N ALA A 18 -2.69 -5.51 -2.22
CA ALA A 18 -3.82 -4.63 -1.97
C ALA A 18 -3.41 -3.42 -1.09
N PRO A 19 -3.90 -2.19 -1.35
CA PRO A 19 -3.54 -1.01 -0.56
C PRO A 19 -3.70 -1.20 0.95
N GLN A 20 -4.73 -1.91 1.39
CA GLN A 20 -4.97 -2.24 2.79
C GLN A 20 -3.83 -3.08 3.37
N ALA A 21 -3.40 -4.12 2.65
CA ALA A 21 -2.29 -4.97 3.05
C ALA A 21 -0.95 -4.20 3.01
N GLN A 22 -0.76 -3.30 2.05
CA GLN A 22 0.42 -2.43 2.03
C GLN A 22 0.49 -1.51 3.26
N ILE A 23 -0.64 -0.94 3.70
CA ILE A 23 -0.72 -0.12 4.92
C ILE A 23 -0.38 -0.97 6.14
N GLU A 24 -0.94 -2.17 6.25
CA GLU A 24 -0.66 -3.09 7.36
C GLU A 24 0.82 -3.43 7.44
N ILE A 25 1.43 -3.85 6.32
CA ILE A 25 2.86 -4.13 6.25
C ILE A 25 3.66 -2.92 6.73
N LYS A 26 3.34 -1.70 6.28
CA LYS A 26 4.06 -0.49 6.73
C LYS A 26 3.88 -0.20 8.22
N ARG A 27 2.70 -0.45 8.78
CA ARG A 27 2.42 -0.24 10.21
C ARG A 27 3.12 -1.28 11.09
N MET A 28 3.15 -2.53 10.63
CA MET A 28 3.52 -3.68 11.45
C MET A 28 4.96 -4.14 11.26
N THR A 29 5.59 -3.90 10.10
CA THR A 29 7.00 -4.29 9.86
C THR A 29 7.95 -3.87 11.00
N PRO A 30 7.89 -2.65 11.56
CA PRO A 30 8.77 -2.26 12.66
C PRO A 30 8.55 -3.03 13.97
N LEU A 31 7.37 -3.65 14.14
CA LEU A 31 7.06 -4.51 15.29
C LEU A 31 7.50 -5.95 15.04
N TRP A 32 7.33 -6.43 13.81
CA TRP A 32 7.72 -7.79 13.41
C TRP A 32 9.24 -7.93 13.23
N ASP A 33 9.91 -6.88 12.77
CA ASP A 33 11.34 -6.83 12.52
C ASP A 33 11.92 -5.50 13.05
N PRO A 34 12.42 -5.48 14.30
CA PRO A 34 13.02 -4.30 14.90
C PRO A 34 14.25 -3.76 14.15
N SER A 35 14.88 -4.55 13.27
CA SER A 35 16.00 -4.07 12.42
C SER A 35 15.54 -3.16 11.29
N ARG A 36 14.22 -3.06 11.05
CA ARG A 36 13.58 -2.22 10.05
C ARG A 36 12.74 -1.12 10.73
N PRO A 37 13.38 -0.06 11.27
CA PRO A 37 12.67 1.02 11.92
C PRO A 37 11.79 1.81 10.94
N ARG A 38 10.79 2.52 11.48
CA ARG A 38 9.94 3.43 10.68
C ARG A 38 10.79 4.50 10.03
N ARG A 39 10.55 4.74 8.74
CA ARG A 39 11.15 5.84 7.98
C ARG A 39 10.10 6.92 7.73
N PRO A 40 10.48 8.19 7.57
CA PRO A 40 9.54 9.27 7.26
C PRO A 40 8.65 8.95 6.05
N LYS A 41 9.22 8.34 4.99
CA LYS A 41 8.47 7.94 3.79
C LYS A 41 7.33 6.95 4.05
N ASP A 42 7.39 6.16 5.13
CA ASP A 42 6.35 5.18 5.42
C ASP A 42 5.04 5.89 5.83
N ALA A 43 5.12 7.04 6.49
CA ALA A 43 3.94 7.86 6.83
C ALA A 43 3.31 8.50 5.58
N GLU A 44 4.14 9.03 4.68
CA GLU A 44 3.68 9.60 3.40
C GLU A 44 3.03 8.54 2.51
N ASP A 45 3.64 7.34 2.42
CA ASP A 45 3.09 6.22 1.67
C ASP A 45 1.73 5.78 2.23
N ILE A 46 1.61 5.68 3.56
CA ILE A 46 0.33 5.34 4.23
C ILE A 46 -0.73 6.40 3.90
N ALA A 47 -0.40 7.69 4.04
CA ALA A 47 -1.34 8.77 3.77
C ALA A 47 -1.85 8.74 2.31
N ARG A 48 -0.95 8.44 1.36
CA ARG A 48 -1.29 8.29 -0.06
C ARG A 48 -2.22 7.11 -0.31
N LEU A 49 -1.93 5.96 0.29
CA LEU A 49 -2.76 4.75 0.14
C LEU A 49 -4.15 4.95 0.74
N GLU A 50 -4.25 5.58 1.93
CA GLU A 50 -5.53 5.91 2.54
C GLU A 50 -6.35 6.90 1.71
N ALA A 51 -5.70 7.92 1.13
CA ALA A 51 -6.37 8.87 0.24
C ALA A 51 -6.92 8.16 -1.02
N ALA A 52 -6.15 7.25 -1.62
CA ALA A 52 -6.58 6.47 -2.76
C ALA A 52 -7.77 5.55 -2.44
N LEU A 53 -7.76 4.91 -1.26
CA LEU A 53 -8.88 4.08 -0.79
C LEU A 53 -10.15 4.92 -0.58
N ARG A 54 -10.04 6.09 0.04
CA ARG A 54 -11.17 7.03 0.19
C ARG A 54 -11.71 7.49 -1.16
N ALA A 55 -10.85 7.77 -2.13
CA ALA A 55 -11.27 8.19 -3.47
C ALA A 55 -11.98 7.06 -4.24
N ARG A 56 -11.56 5.79 -4.05
CA ARG A 56 -12.22 4.62 -4.63
C ARG A 56 -13.63 4.40 -4.05
N GLY A 57 -13.79 4.52 -2.73
CA GLY A 57 -15.10 4.38 -2.07
C GLY A 57 -16.08 5.52 -2.36
N LYS A 58 -15.61 6.66 -2.89
CA LYS A 58 -16.43 7.83 -3.25
C LYS A 58 -16.92 7.80 -4.71
N ARG A 59 -16.46 6.89 -5.56
CA ARG A 59 -16.97 6.78 -6.93
C ARG A 59 -18.37 6.13 -6.89
N PRO A 60 -19.42 6.76 -7.44
CA PRO A 60 -20.68 6.04 -7.65
C PRO A 60 -20.41 4.87 -8.59
N GLY A 61 -20.96 3.71 -8.25
CA GLY A 61 -20.81 2.46 -8.99
C GLY A 61 -21.47 2.50 -10.36
#